data_AF-A0A382DLS1-F1
#
_entry.id   AF-A0A382DLS1-F1
#
_cell.length_a   1.000
_cell.length_b   1.000
_cell.length_c   1.000
_cell.angle_alpha   90.00
_cell.angle_beta   90.00
_cell.angle_gamma   90.00
#
_symmetry.space_group_name_H-M   'P 1'
#
loop_
_entity.id
_entity.type
_entity.pdbx_description
1 polymer ?
#
loop_
_entity_poly.entity_id
_entity_poly.type
_entity_poly.pdbx_seq_one_letter_code
_entity_poly.pdbx_strand_id
1 'polypeptide(L)'
;VTAGRSLNSSILREYDIRGTVGATLVFDDVLAIGRGFGSVVANEFGQGASVAVGYDGRLSSPNLFSALTDGLIQSGIKVINVGLGPTPMIYFATQQTSSHAGMMITGSHNPPTFNGIKMVLGGRPFYGNDIQSLGVRVKNGEYVNGPGVMEEIDIRDQYVDRLLEGNQLQGKIKVGWDPGNGAAGEIISRIIGKIDGEHFLINGNIDGNFPNHHPDPTVEENLLQLKKLVSEKDCDVGIGFDGDGDRIGVIDSQGRVIWADQLMVIWARDVLQRLPGSTIIADVKTSAVFYDEVKKAGGNPIM
;
A
#
# COMPACT_ATOMS: atom_id res chain seq x y z
N VAL A 1 18.13 -9.22 -26.51
CA VAL A 1 18.30 -7.76 -26.34
C VAL A 1 16.98 -7.09 -26.67
N THR A 2 16.16 -6.75 -25.68
CA THR A 2 14.95 -5.95 -25.91
C THR A 2 15.39 -4.53 -26.22
N ALA A 3 14.87 -3.93 -27.29
CA ALA A 3 15.11 -2.53 -27.61
C ALA A 3 14.61 -1.62 -26.47
N GLY A 4 15.20 -0.42 -26.36
CA GLY A 4 14.71 0.60 -25.44
C GLY A 4 13.25 0.98 -25.72
N ARG A 5 12.52 1.39 -24.68
CA ARG A 5 11.09 1.70 -24.76
C ARG A 5 10.80 3.10 -24.22
N SER A 6 10.15 3.94 -25.03
CA SER A 6 9.71 5.25 -24.57
C SER A 6 8.39 5.10 -23.80
N LEU A 7 8.45 5.40 -22.50
CA LEU A 7 7.27 5.45 -21.64
C LEU A 7 6.54 6.79 -21.83
N ASN A 8 5.21 6.78 -21.65
CA ASN A 8 4.46 8.03 -21.58
C ASN A 8 4.89 8.81 -20.33
N SER A 9 5.42 10.03 -20.48
CA SER A 9 5.96 10.80 -19.35
C SER A 9 4.94 11.06 -18.25
N SER A 10 3.64 11.09 -18.55
CA SER A 10 2.60 11.31 -17.54
C SER A 10 2.47 10.17 -16.52
N ILE A 11 3.01 8.98 -16.82
CA ILE A 11 2.96 7.86 -15.88
C ILE A 11 4.10 7.90 -14.86
N LEU A 12 5.18 8.63 -15.13
CA LEU A 12 6.34 8.77 -14.25
C LEU A 12 6.08 9.93 -13.26
N ARG A 13 5.42 9.63 -12.14
CA ARG A 13 5.01 10.64 -11.15
C ARG A 13 6.06 10.80 -10.05
N GLU A 14 5.76 11.66 -9.08
CA GLU A 14 6.65 11.94 -7.96
C GLU A 14 6.81 10.74 -7.01
N TYR A 15 5.76 9.97 -6.72
CA TYR A 15 5.84 8.92 -5.69
C TYR A 15 5.67 7.50 -6.22
N ASP A 16 5.19 7.36 -7.46
CA ASP A 16 4.88 6.09 -8.07
C ASP A 16 4.83 6.19 -9.61
N ILE A 17 4.65 5.04 -10.25
CA ILE A 17 4.24 4.97 -11.65
C ILE A 17 2.72 4.77 -11.68
N ARG A 18 1.98 5.55 -12.48
CA ARG A 18 0.51 5.49 -12.51
C ARG A 18 -0.08 5.88 -13.86
N GLY A 19 -0.95 5.04 -14.42
CA GLY A 19 -1.63 5.33 -15.68
C GLY A 19 -2.94 4.57 -15.87
N THR A 20 -3.62 4.89 -16.97
CA THR A 20 -4.84 4.20 -17.41
C THR A 20 -4.42 2.99 -18.23
N VAL A 21 -4.85 1.81 -17.81
CA VAL A 21 -4.49 0.54 -18.46
C VAL A 21 -5.05 0.50 -19.88
N GLY A 22 -4.20 0.13 -20.85
CA GLY A 22 -4.57 0.09 -22.26
C GLY A 22 -4.50 1.44 -22.98
N ALA A 23 -4.23 2.54 -22.27
CA ALA A 23 -4.12 3.88 -22.84
C ALA A 23 -2.75 4.51 -22.58
N THR A 24 -2.43 4.84 -21.32
CA THR A 24 -1.14 5.44 -20.94
C THR A 24 -0.20 4.45 -20.28
N LEU A 25 -0.72 3.32 -19.78
CA LEU A 25 0.03 2.21 -19.22
C LEU A 25 -0.38 0.92 -19.95
N VAL A 26 0.53 0.31 -20.70
CA VAL A 26 0.29 -0.98 -21.37
C VAL A 26 1.24 -2.07 -20.86
N PHE A 27 0.95 -3.35 -21.16
CA PHE A 27 1.73 -4.48 -20.63
C PHE A 27 3.22 -4.42 -20.99
N ASP A 28 3.55 -4.01 -22.21
CA ASP A 28 4.94 -3.83 -22.64
C ASP A 28 5.66 -2.72 -21.85
N ASP A 29 4.95 -1.68 -21.38
CA ASP A 29 5.54 -0.66 -20.51
C ASP A 29 5.96 -1.30 -19.19
N VAL A 30 5.07 -2.11 -18.61
CA VAL A 30 5.29 -2.77 -17.32
C VAL A 30 6.41 -3.81 -17.40
N LEU A 31 6.49 -4.57 -18.50
CA LEU A 31 7.64 -5.44 -18.76
C LEU A 31 8.94 -4.64 -18.82
N ALA A 32 8.96 -3.55 -19.58
CA ALA A 32 10.15 -2.72 -19.71
C ALA A 32 10.54 -2.04 -18.39
N ILE A 33 9.56 -1.62 -17.58
CA ILE A 33 9.77 -1.13 -16.22
C ILE A 33 10.36 -2.23 -15.34
N GLY A 34 9.86 -3.46 -15.41
CA GLY A 34 10.43 -4.61 -14.71
C GLY A 34 11.89 -4.85 -15.08
N ARG A 35 12.23 -4.79 -16.38
CA ARG A 35 13.63 -4.87 -16.83
C ARG A 35 14.47 -3.70 -16.32
N GLY A 36 13.95 -2.48 -16.40
CA GLY A 36 14.64 -1.27 -15.97
C GLY A 36 14.94 -1.30 -14.47
N PHE A 37 13.94 -1.57 -13.65
CA PHE A 37 14.06 -1.63 -12.20
C PHE A 37 14.91 -2.84 -11.77
N GLY A 38 14.69 -4.02 -12.37
CA GLY A 38 15.53 -5.18 -12.14
C GLY A 38 17.00 -4.92 -12.46
N SER A 39 17.29 -4.11 -13.47
CA SER A 39 18.66 -3.68 -13.77
C SER A 39 19.23 -2.73 -12.72
N VAL A 40 18.43 -1.86 -12.13
CA VAL A 40 18.86 -1.02 -10.99
C VAL A 40 19.24 -1.90 -9.81
N VAL A 41 18.35 -2.83 -9.42
CA VAL A 41 18.57 -3.74 -8.27
C VAL A 41 19.79 -4.64 -8.52
N ALA A 42 19.92 -5.22 -9.73
CA ALA A 42 21.06 -6.08 -10.06
C ALA A 42 22.40 -5.34 -10.03
N ASN A 43 22.43 -4.07 -10.46
CA ASN A 43 23.65 -3.26 -10.41
C ASN A 43 24.03 -2.87 -8.98
N GLU A 44 23.05 -2.64 -8.10
CA GLU A 44 23.30 -2.23 -6.71
C GLU A 44 23.69 -3.42 -5.81
N PHE A 45 23.03 -4.57 -5.98
CA PHE A 45 23.18 -5.72 -5.05
C PHE A 45 23.88 -6.94 -5.66
N GLY A 46 24.11 -6.96 -6.96
CA GLY A 46 24.86 -8.03 -7.64
C GLY A 46 24.14 -9.38 -7.63
N GLN A 47 24.92 -10.46 -7.49
CA GLN A 47 24.39 -11.83 -7.50
C GLN A 47 23.49 -12.08 -6.29
N GLY A 48 22.28 -12.61 -6.52
CA GLY A 48 21.30 -12.84 -5.46
C GLY A 48 20.37 -11.64 -5.19
N ALA A 49 20.47 -10.59 -6.00
CA ALA A 49 19.50 -9.49 -6.03
C ALA A 49 18.05 -10.03 -6.09
N SER A 50 17.19 -9.49 -5.23
CA SER A 50 15.84 -10.01 -5.00
C SER A 50 14.81 -8.89 -4.87
N VAL A 51 13.61 -9.16 -5.36
CA VAL A 51 12.49 -8.21 -5.35
C VAL A 51 11.22 -8.92 -4.88
N ALA A 52 10.64 -8.46 -3.77
CA ALA A 52 9.29 -8.87 -3.38
C ALA A 52 8.25 -8.17 -4.26
N VAL A 53 7.31 -8.94 -4.82
CA VAL A 53 6.29 -8.42 -5.74
C VAL A 53 4.92 -8.94 -5.33
N GLY A 54 3.95 -8.03 -5.28
CA GLY A 54 2.54 -8.38 -5.14
C GLY A 54 1.66 -7.31 -5.75
N TYR A 55 0.36 -7.47 -5.59
CA TYR A 55 -0.60 -6.68 -6.34
C TYR A 55 -1.95 -6.50 -5.62
N ASP A 56 -2.67 -5.43 -5.99
CA ASP A 56 -4.01 -5.13 -5.47
C ASP A 56 -5.13 -5.91 -6.21
N GLY A 57 -6.37 -5.72 -5.77
CA GLY A 57 -7.55 -6.43 -6.29
C GLY A 57 -8.06 -6.01 -7.67
N ARG A 58 -7.33 -5.20 -8.45
CA ARG A 58 -7.81 -4.72 -9.75
C ARG A 58 -7.80 -5.82 -10.81
N LEU A 59 -8.75 -5.74 -11.74
CA LEU A 59 -8.88 -6.71 -12.84
C LEU A 59 -7.63 -6.79 -13.73
N SER A 60 -6.89 -5.68 -13.85
CA SER A 60 -5.67 -5.60 -14.65
C SER A 60 -4.42 -6.11 -13.91
N SER A 61 -4.46 -6.21 -12.57
CA SER A 61 -3.31 -6.51 -11.74
C SER A 61 -2.65 -7.86 -12.04
N PRO A 62 -3.37 -8.98 -12.25
CA PRO A 62 -2.74 -10.26 -12.59
C PRO A 62 -1.91 -10.22 -13.89
N ASN A 63 -2.40 -9.54 -14.93
CA ASN A 63 -1.67 -9.45 -16.21
C ASN A 63 -0.47 -8.51 -16.11
N LEU A 64 -0.60 -7.40 -15.39
CA LEU A 64 0.52 -6.49 -15.12
C LEU A 64 1.58 -7.17 -14.24
N PHE A 65 1.17 -8.03 -13.30
CA PHE A 65 2.06 -8.83 -12.48
C PHE A 65 2.90 -9.79 -13.31
N SER A 66 2.27 -10.51 -14.24
CA SER A 66 3.00 -11.37 -15.18
C SER A 66 4.03 -10.56 -15.98
N ALA A 67 3.62 -9.44 -16.59
CA ALA A 67 4.53 -8.61 -17.38
C ALA A 67 5.70 -8.07 -16.54
N LEU A 68 5.42 -7.59 -15.31
CA LEU A 68 6.43 -7.02 -14.43
C LEU A 68 7.46 -8.07 -14.01
N THR A 69 6.99 -9.24 -13.57
CA THR A 69 7.84 -10.32 -13.09
C THR A 69 8.66 -10.94 -14.22
N ASP A 70 8.11 -11.05 -15.44
CA ASP A 70 8.88 -11.43 -16.63
C ASP A 70 10.05 -10.47 -16.89
N GLY A 71 9.81 -9.16 -16.75
CA GLY A 71 10.85 -8.14 -16.87
C GLY A 71 11.96 -8.30 -15.82
N LEU A 72 11.57 -8.50 -14.56
CA LEU A 72 12.51 -8.72 -13.45
C LEU A 72 13.34 -10.00 -13.66
N ILE A 73 12.69 -11.11 -14.03
CA ILE A 73 13.35 -12.40 -14.28
C ILE A 73 14.37 -12.28 -15.39
N GLN A 74 14.07 -11.56 -16.48
CA GLN A 74 15.02 -11.32 -17.58
C GLN A 74 16.27 -10.52 -17.15
N SER A 75 16.18 -9.81 -16.03
CA SER A 75 17.30 -9.06 -15.44
C SER A 75 18.07 -9.83 -14.37
N GLY A 76 17.85 -11.15 -14.24
CA GLY A 76 18.59 -11.99 -13.29
C GLY A 76 18.07 -11.90 -11.85
N ILE A 77 16.90 -11.31 -11.64
CA ILE A 77 16.34 -11.08 -10.31
C ILE A 77 15.67 -12.34 -9.76
N LYS A 78 15.87 -12.59 -8.46
CA LYS A 78 15.02 -13.49 -7.67
C LYS A 78 13.73 -12.76 -7.30
N VAL A 79 12.64 -13.07 -7.98
CA VAL A 79 11.30 -12.54 -7.68
C VAL A 79 10.68 -13.35 -6.55
N ILE A 80 10.21 -12.66 -5.52
CA ILE A 80 9.46 -13.24 -4.41
C ILE A 80 8.01 -12.80 -4.57
N ASN A 81 7.18 -13.69 -5.11
CA ASN A 81 5.76 -13.45 -5.30
C ASN A 81 5.03 -13.59 -3.96
N VAL A 82 4.44 -12.49 -3.49
CA VAL A 82 3.58 -12.48 -2.28
C VAL A 82 2.09 -12.36 -2.60
N GLY A 83 1.73 -12.39 -3.89
CA GLY A 83 0.37 -12.46 -4.38
C GLY A 83 -0.48 -11.22 -4.13
N LEU A 84 -1.78 -11.46 -4.03
CA LEU A 84 -2.81 -10.46 -3.80
C LEU A 84 -2.80 -10.00 -2.33
N GLY A 85 -2.74 -8.70 -2.10
CA GLY A 85 -2.87 -8.13 -0.76
C GLY A 85 -2.68 -6.62 -0.72
N PRO A 86 -2.73 -6.00 0.47
CA PRO A 86 -2.61 -4.56 0.60
C PRO A 86 -1.16 -4.10 0.42
N THR A 87 -0.95 -2.86 -0.01
CA THR A 87 0.36 -2.24 -0.23
C THR A 87 1.31 -2.38 0.97
N PRO A 88 0.88 -2.17 2.24
CA PRO A 88 1.77 -2.33 3.39
C PRO A 88 2.26 -3.77 3.58
N MET A 89 1.57 -4.77 3.03
CA MET A 89 2.03 -6.16 3.05
C MET A 89 3.31 -6.34 2.23
N ILE A 90 3.52 -5.54 1.17
CA ILE A 90 4.78 -5.54 0.41
C ILE A 90 5.92 -4.98 1.24
N TYR A 91 5.68 -3.90 1.98
CA TYR A 91 6.71 -3.34 2.85
C TYR A 91 7.10 -4.32 3.95
N PHE A 92 6.11 -5.01 4.54
CA PHE A 92 6.37 -6.11 5.47
C PHE A 92 7.13 -7.26 4.80
N ALA A 93 6.72 -7.68 3.59
CA ALA A 93 7.39 -8.73 2.83
C ALA A 93 8.89 -8.46 2.65
N THR A 94 9.26 -7.22 2.35
CA THR A 94 10.67 -6.88 2.14
C THR A 94 11.53 -7.12 3.37
N GLN A 95 10.97 -6.88 4.57
CA GLN A 95 11.65 -7.13 5.84
C GLN A 95 11.64 -8.62 6.18
N GLN A 96 10.49 -9.28 6.02
CA GLN A 96 10.30 -10.68 6.36
C GLN A 96 11.17 -11.63 5.52
N THR A 97 11.43 -11.26 4.27
CA THR A 97 12.21 -12.07 3.32
C THR A 97 13.63 -11.57 3.14
N SER A 98 13.99 -10.47 3.81
CA SER A 98 15.22 -9.72 3.58
C SER A 98 15.47 -9.43 2.08
N SER A 99 14.41 -9.19 1.31
CA SER A 99 14.54 -8.87 -0.10
C SER A 99 15.11 -7.47 -0.28
N HIS A 100 15.96 -7.29 -1.29
CA HIS A 100 16.65 -6.02 -1.52
C HIS A 100 15.71 -4.90 -1.98
N ALA A 101 14.56 -5.24 -2.57
CA ALA A 101 13.60 -4.27 -3.07
C ALA A 101 12.17 -4.83 -3.03
N GLY A 102 11.19 -3.95 -3.20
CA GLY A 102 9.77 -4.29 -3.26
C GLY A 102 9.05 -3.54 -4.38
N MET A 103 8.11 -4.21 -5.05
CA MET A 103 7.24 -3.60 -6.06
C MET A 103 5.79 -4.00 -5.79
N MET A 104 4.91 -3.00 -5.73
CA MET A 104 3.48 -3.19 -5.53
C MET A 104 2.72 -2.72 -6.76
N ILE A 105 2.01 -3.63 -7.42
CA ILE A 105 1.10 -3.27 -8.50
C ILE A 105 -0.23 -2.88 -7.88
N THR A 106 -0.59 -1.63 -8.02
CA THR A 106 -1.77 -1.08 -7.37
C THR A 106 -2.27 0.05 -8.23
N GLY A 107 -3.54 0.44 -8.15
CA GLY A 107 -4.03 1.76 -8.60
C GLY A 107 -4.37 2.71 -7.45
N SER A 108 -4.11 2.27 -6.21
CA SER A 108 -4.56 2.89 -4.96
C SER A 108 -6.07 3.18 -4.99
N HIS A 109 -6.47 4.41 -4.75
CA HIS A 109 -7.83 4.91 -4.86
C HIS A 109 -8.19 5.49 -6.22
N ASN A 110 -7.54 5.13 -7.33
CA ASN A 110 -7.99 5.62 -8.64
C ASN A 110 -9.14 4.77 -9.19
N PRO A 111 -9.95 5.24 -10.15
CA PRO A 111 -11.00 4.43 -10.79
C PRO A 111 -10.49 3.06 -11.29
N PRO A 112 -11.35 2.05 -11.49
CA PRO A 112 -10.97 0.68 -11.89
C PRO A 112 -10.00 0.59 -13.08
N THR A 113 -10.10 1.53 -14.03
CA THR A 113 -9.29 1.59 -15.25
C THR A 113 -7.83 1.97 -15.00
N PHE A 114 -7.49 2.49 -13.82
CA PHE A 114 -6.13 2.86 -13.46
C PHE A 114 -5.38 1.70 -12.82
N ASN A 115 -4.07 1.66 -13.04
CA ASN A 115 -3.13 0.84 -12.28
C ASN A 115 -1.76 1.53 -12.27
N GLY A 116 -0.75 0.88 -11.70
CA GLY A 116 0.56 1.47 -11.51
C GLY A 116 1.44 0.65 -10.60
N ILE A 117 2.57 1.23 -10.20
CA ILE A 117 3.64 0.53 -9.50
C ILE A 117 4.22 1.45 -8.42
N LYS A 118 4.13 1.05 -7.14
CA LYS A 118 4.90 1.63 -6.03
C LYS A 118 6.18 0.82 -5.85
N MET A 119 7.29 1.47 -5.50
CA MET A 119 8.62 0.87 -5.48
C MET A 119 9.41 1.22 -4.21
N VAL A 120 10.16 0.25 -3.72
CA VAL A 120 11.10 0.38 -2.59
C VAL A 120 12.42 -0.25 -2.99
N LEU A 121 13.55 0.39 -2.65
CA LEU A 121 14.90 -0.06 -2.96
C LEU A 121 15.80 0.08 -1.73
N GLY A 122 16.42 -1.02 -1.28
CA GLY A 122 17.29 -1.03 -0.10
C GLY A 122 16.61 -0.50 1.17
N GLY A 123 15.32 -0.82 1.35
CA GLY A 123 14.51 -0.35 2.47
C GLY A 123 14.10 1.13 2.42
N ARG A 124 14.34 1.82 1.29
CA ARG A 124 13.97 3.23 1.10
C ARG A 124 12.91 3.38 0.00
N PRO A 125 11.96 4.33 0.13
CA PRO A 125 11.05 4.66 -0.97
C PRO A 125 11.82 5.03 -2.24
N PHE A 126 11.34 4.61 -3.40
CA PHE A 126 11.90 4.95 -4.71
C PHE A 126 11.00 5.98 -5.40
N TYR A 127 11.43 7.24 -5.43
CA TYR A 127 10.56 8.39 -5.74
C TYR A 127 11.32 9.50 -6.50
N GLY A 128 10.58 10.47 -7.02
CA GLY A 128 11.07 11.69 -7.67
C GLY A 128 12.06 11.38 -8.79
N ASN A 129 13.29 11.87 -8.63
CA ASN A 129 14.37 11.69 -9.60
C ASN A 129 14.72 10.22 -9.88
N ASP A 130 14.47 9.31 -8.94
CA ASP A 130 14.72 7.88 -9.14
C ASP A 130 13.78 7.32 -10.21
N ILE A 131 12.49 7.70 -10.16
CA ILE A 131 11.47 7.30 -11.14
C ILE A 131 11.77 7.91 -12.51
N GLN A 132 12.19 9.17 -12.55
CA GLN A 132 12.58 9.82 -13.81
C GLN A 132 13.81 9.14 -14.43
N SER A 133 14.81 8.80 -13.61
CA SER A 133 16.03 8.10 -14.05
C SER A 133 15.71 6.68 -14.54
N LEU A 134 14.77 5.99 -13.90
CA LEU A 134 14.24 4.71 -14.38
C LEU A 134 13.60 4.86 -15.78
N GLY A 135 12.81 5.91 -16.00
CA GLY A 135 12.25 6.23 -17.32
C GLY A 135 13.32 6.40 -18.41
N VAL A 136 14.42 7.09 -18.08
CA VAL A 136 15.57 7.27 -18.99
C VAL A 136 16.25 5.93 -19.29
N ARG A 137 16.52 5.12 -18.26
CA ARG A 137 17.11 3.77 -18.40
C ARG A 137 16.28 2.90 -19.34
N VAL A 138 14.96 2.86 -19.12
CA VAL A 138 14.01 2.09 -19.93
C VAL A 138 14.01 2.59 -21.38
N LYS A 139 14.02 3.91 -21.59
CA LYS A 139 14.12 4.51 -22.93
C LYS A 139 15.40 4.13 -23.67
N ASN A 140 16.54 4.10 -22.97
CA ASN A 140 17.83 3.78 -23.57
C ASN A 140 18.06 2.27 -23.75
N GLY A 141 17.20 1.43 -23.18
CA GLY A 141 17.39 -0.03 -23.21
C GLY A 141 18.58 -0.49 -22.38
N GLU A 142 18.93 0.28 -21.35
CA GLU A 142 20.06 0.02 -20.44
C GLU A 142 19.72 -1.10 -19.44
N TYR A 143 19.61 -2.31 -19.99
CA TYR A 143 19.16 -3.48 -19.27
C TYR A 143 20.30 -4.45 -18.95
N VAL A 144 20.29 -4.96 -17.71
CA VAL A 144 21.01 -6.17 -17.31
C VAL A 144 20.24 -7.38 -17.85
N ASN A 145 20.98 -8.39 -18.33
CA ASN A 145 20.42 -9.67 -18.74
C ASN A 145 20.94 -10.75 -17.80
N GLY A 146 20.04 -11.61 -17.33
CA GLY A 146 20.42 -12.75 -16.51
C GLY A 146 19.24 -13.71 -16.32
N PRO A 147 19.50 -14.98 -15.98
CA PRO A 147 18.44 -15.93 -15.66
C PRO A 147 17.95 -15.69 -14.23
N GLY A 148 16.87 -14.94 -14.08
CA GLY A 148 16.17 -14.81 -12.81
C GLY A 148 15.31 -16.03 -12.51
N VAL A 149 14.73 -16.05 -11.32
CA VAL A 149 13.81 -17.10 -10.87
C VAL A 149 12.66 -16.45 -10.10
N MET A 150 11.53 -17.14 -10.00
CA MET A 150 10.42 -16.73 -9.16
C MET A 150 10.11 -17.82 -8.14
N GLU A 151 9.90 -17.42 -6.90
CA GLU A 151 9.32 -18.26 -5.86
C GLU A 151 8.05 -17.59 -5.32
N GLU A 152 7.09 -18.39 -4.89
CA GLU A 152 5.85 -17.91 -4.26
C GLU A 152 5.91 -18.18 -2.76
N ILE A 153 5.51 -17.18 -1.98
CA ILE A 153 5.38 -17.30 -0.53
C ILE A 153 4.06 -16.69 -0.08
N ASP A 154 3.38 -17.37 0.84
CA ASP A 154 2.23 -16.80 1.53
C ASP A 154 2.68 -16.22 2.87
N ILE A 155 2.59 -14.90 2.99
CA ILE A 155 2.96 -14.15 4.19
C ILE A 155 1.74 -13.58 4.92
N ARG A 156 0.51 -13.88 4.48
CA ARG A 156 -0.71 -13.23 5.00
C ARG A 156 -0.89 -13.48 6.49
N ASP A 157 -0.69 -14.72 6.95
CA ASP A 157 -0.80 -15.04 8.38
C ASP A 157 0.31 -14.40 9.21
N GLN A 158 1.55 -14.39 8.71
CA GLN A 158 2.68 -13.75 9.37
C GLN A 158 2.48 -12.24 9.48
N TYR A 159 1.92 -11.62 8.43
CA TYR A 159 1.57 -10.20 8.42
C TYR A 159 0.48 -9.88 9.45
N VAL A 160 -0.58 -10.68 9.51
CA VAL A 160 -1.65 -10.54 10.50
C VAL A 160 -1.11 -10.73 11.92
N ASP A 161 -0.30 -11.76 12.16
CA ASP A 161 0.30 -11.99 13.48
C ASP A 161 1.19 -10.82 13.91
N ARG A 162 1.96 -10.25 12.96
CA ARG A 162 2.79 -9.08 13.23
C ARG A 162 1.99 -7.83 13.56
N LEU A 163 0.83 -7.64 12.92
CA LEU A 163 -0.07 -6.52 13.22
C LEU A 163 -0.72 -6.66 14.61
N LEU A 164 -0.97 -7.88 15.07
CA LEU A 164 -1.57 -8.15 16.37
C LEU A 164 -0.54 -8.27 17.51
N GLU A 165 0.74 -8.38 17.17
CA GLU A 165 1.83 -8.46 18.14
C GLU A 165 1.84 -7.26 19.10
N GLY A 166 1.72 -7.52 20.39
CA GLY A 166 1.68 -6.49 21.45
C GLY A 166 0.35 -5.75 21.59
N ASN A 167 -0.62 -6.02 20.72
CA ASN A 167 -1.94 -5.39 20.74
C ASN A 167 -2.96 -6.29 21.44
N GLN A 168 -2.98 -6.25 22.78
CA GLN A 168 -4.05 -6.89 23.55
C GLN A 168 -5.22 -5.90 23.67
N LEU A 169 -6.21 -6.03 22.78
CA LEU A 169 -7.48 -5.31 22.92
C LEU A 169 -8.15 -5.78 24.21
N GLN A 170 -8.13 -4.94 25.25
CA GLN A 170 -8.84 -5.22 26.49
C GLN A 170 -10.27 -4.72 26.37
N GLY A 171 -11.23 -5.65 26.40
CA GLY A 171 -12.66 -5.35 26.36
C GLY A 171 -13.34 -5.81 25.08
N LYS A 172 -14.68 -5.76 25.08
CA LYS A 172 -15.51 -6.16 23.94
C LYS A 172 -15.92 -4.93 23.15
N ILE A 173 -15.02 -4.44 22.30
CA ILE A 173 -15.35 -3.34 21.38
C ILE A 173 -16.18 -3.84 20.21
N LYS A 174 -17.10 -3.02 19.73
CA LYS A 174 -17.90 -3.27 18.52
C LYS A 174 -17.33 -2.46 17.36
N VAL A 175 -16.88 -3.12 16.30
CA VAL A 175 -16.19 -2.45 15.19
C VAL A 175 -16.86 -2.75 13.85
N GLY A 176 -17.18 -1.69 13.10
CA GLY A 176 -17.53 -1.77 11.69
C GLY A 176 -16.28 -1.69 10.80
N TRP A 177 -16.17 -2.54 9.79
CA TRP A 177 -15.05 -2.57 8.86
C TRP A 177 -15.54 -2.46 7.43
N ASP A 178 -14.88 -1.61 6.64
CA ASP A 178 -15.20 -1.41 5.23
C ASP A 178 -13.93 -1.28 4.38
N PRO A 179 -13.46 -2.36 3.75
CA PRO A 179 -12.33 -2.32 2.84
C PRO A 179 -12.71 -1.88 1.42
N GLY A 180 -13.98 -1.52 1.16
CA GLY A 180 -14.43 -0.99 -0.13
C GLY A 180 -14.18 -1.91 -1.33
N ASN A 181 -14.25 -3.24 -1.14
CA ASN A 181 -13.86 -4.26 -2.12
C ASN A 181 -12.37 -4.21 -2.56
N GLY A 182 -11.54 -3.46 -1.84
CA GLY A 182 -10.11 -3.31 -2.04
C GLY A 182 -9.29 -4.45 -1.44
N ALA A 183 -7.97 -4.37 -1.63
CA ALA A 183 -7.04 -5.45 -1.32
C ALA A 183 -6.88 -5.77 0.19
N ALA A 184 -7.41 -4.92 1.07
CA ALA A 184 -7.40 -5.15 2.51
C ALA A 184 -8.41 -6.23 2.97
N GLY A 185 -9.41 -6.57 2.15
CA GLY A 185 -10.56 -7.38 2.58
C GLY A 185 -10.21 -8.74 3.22
N GLU A 186 -9.29 -9.49 2.61
CA GLU A 186 -8.86 -10.78 3.17
C GLU A 186 -8.08 -10.60 4.49
N ILE A 187 -7.18 -9.63 4.55
CA ILE A 187 -6.39 -9.35 5.77
C ILE A 187 -7.29 -8.94 6.92
N ILE A 188 -8.29 -8.09 6.67
CA ILE A 188 -9.26 -7.69 7.70
C ILE A 188 -10.08 -8.88 8.17
N SER A 189 -10.51 -9.76 7.26
CA SER A 189 -11.22 -10.99 7.63
C SER A 189 -10.38 -11.88 8.56
N ARG A 190 -9.07 -12.00 8.30
CA ARG A 190 -8.12 -12.75 9.16
C ARG A 190 -7.90 -12.07 10.51
N ILE A 191 -7.78 -10.75 10.53
CA ILE A 191 -7.64 -9.95 11.78
C ILE A 191 -8.87 -10.16 12.66
N ILE A 192 -10.08 -10.01 12.11
CA ILE A 192 -11.34 -10.18 12.83
C ILE A 192 -11.47 -11.57 13.45
N GLY A 193 -10.95 -12.61 12.79
CA GLY A 193 -10.94 -13.97 13.33
C GLY A 193 -9.98 -14.20 14.52
N LYS A 194 -9.10 -13.24 14.83
CA LYS A 194 -8.05 -13.35 15.86
C LYS A 194 -8.18 -12.34 17.00
N ILE A 195 -9.11 -11.40 16.93
CA ILE A 195 -9.31 -10.36 17.95
C ILE A 195 -10.65 -10.53 18.67
N ASP A 196 -10.68 -10.13 19.94
CA ASP A 196 -11.90 -10.12 20.77
C ASP A 196 -12.79 -8.93 20.42
N GLY A 197 -14.10 -9.11 20.48
CA GLY A 197 -15.09 -8.07 20.21
C GLY A 197 -16.25 -8.55 19.34
N GLU A 198 -17.11 -7.62 18.94
CA GLU A 198 -18.11 -7.85 17.89
C GLU A 198 -17.67 -7.09 16.64
N HIS A 199 -17.43 -7.80 15.53
CA HIS A 199 -16.92 -7.20 14.31
C HIS A 199 -17.89 -7.40 13.16
N PHE A 200 -18.19 -6.32 12.46
CA PHE A 200 -19.10 -6.32 11.31
C PHE A 200 -18.33 -5.88 10.06
N LEU A 201 -18.15 -6.81 9.13
CA LEU A 201 -17.45 -6.56 7.87
C LEU A 201 -18.47 -6.36 6.74
N ILE A 202 -18.40 -5.22 6.07
CA ILE A 202 -19.08 -4.96 4.79
C ILE A 202 -18.04 -4.87 3.69
N ASN A 203 -18.43 -5.09 2.43
CA ASN A 203 -17.57 -4.94 1.25
C ASN A 203 -16.22 -5.71 1.33
N GLY A 204 -16.18 -6.80 2.10
CA GLY A 204 -14.96 -7.59 2.38
C GLY A 204 -14.45 -8.44 1.21
N ASN A 205 -15.33 -8.77 0.26
CA ASN A 205 -14.94 -9.52 -0.93
C ASN A 205 -14.17 -8.61 -1.89
N ILE A 206 -12.97 -9.04 -2.30
CA ILE A 206 -12.12 -8.30 -3.23
C ILE A 206 -12.77 -8.35 -4.63
N ASP A 207 -13.12 -7.19 -5.17
CA ASP A 207 -13.71 -7.03 -6.50
C ASP A 207 -13.23 -5.72 -7.13
N GLY A 208 -12.36 -5.84 -8.15
CA GLY A 208 -11.78 -4.71 -8.86
C GLY A 208 -12.77 -3.86 -9.67
N ASN A 209 -14.05 -4.22 -9.74
CA ASN A 209 -15.11 -3.36 -10.27
C ASN A 209 -15.57 -2.30 -9.25
N PHE A 210 -15.24 -2.47 -7.97
CA PHE A 210 -15.68 -1.61 -6.85
C PHE A 210 -17.19 -1.32 -6.88
N PRO A 211 -18.05 -2.37 -6.80
CA PRO A 211 -19.48 -2.27 -7.13
C PRO A 211 -20.32 -1.47 -6.12
N ASN A 212 -19.81 -1.23 -4.91
CA ASN A 212 -20.58 -0.62 -3.82
C ASN A 212 -20.37 0.88 -3.71
N HIS A 213 -19.11 1.28 -3.50
CA HIS A 213 -18.63 2.65 -3.56
C HIS A 213 -17.16 2.62 -3.93
N HIS A 214 -16.62 3.77 -4.29
CA HIS A 214 -15.21 3.88 -4.60
C HIS A 214 -14.38 3.73 -3.31
N PRO A 215 -13.27 2.96 -3.30
CA PRO A 215 -12.48 2.75 -2.08
C PRO A 215 -11.54 3.93 -1.83
N ASP A 216 -12.11 5.06 -1.45
CA ASP A 216 -11.41 6.27 -1.00
C ASP A 216 -12.06 6.81 0.28
N PRO A 217 -11.54 6.46 1.47
CA PRO A 217 -12.11 6.86 2.74
C PRO A 217 -11.84 8.33 3.09
N THR A 218 -11.11 9.06 2.25
CA THR A 218 -10.90 10.52 2.43
C THR A 218 -12.08 11.34 1.90
N VAL A 219 -12.97 10.71 1.14
CA VAL A 219 -14.22 11.31 0.64
C VAL A 219 -15.38 10.81 1.49
N GLU A 220 -16.02 11.72 2.23
CA GLU A 220 -17.06 11.37 3.20
C GLU A 220 -18.28 10.66 2.58
N GLU A 221 -18.59 10.92 1.30
CA GLU A 221 -19.66 10.23 0.58
C GLU A 221 -19.41 8.71 0.46
N ASN A 222 -18.15 8.28 0.37
CA ASN A 222 -17.78 6.87 0.34
C ASN A 222 -17.93 6.19 1.71
N LEU A 223 -18.09 6.96 2.78
CA LEU A 223 -18.23 6.46 4.14
C LEU A 223 -19.69 6.23 4.57
N LEU A 224 -20.67 6.52 3.70
CA LEU A 224 -22.09 6.44 4.05
C LEU A 224 -22.54 5.03 4.47
N GLN A 225 -22.05 3.98 3.81
CA GLN A 225 -22.37 2.60 4.18
C GLN A 225 -21.80 2.25 5.56
N LEU A 226 -20.56 2.64 5.83
CA LEU A 226 -19.91 2.42 7.12
C LEU A 226 -20.58 3.22 8.25
N LYS A 227 -20.97 4.48 8.02
CA LYS A 227 -21.73 5.28 9.00
C LYS A 227 -23.07 4.64 9.34
N LYS A 228 -23.78 4.14 8.32
CA LYS A 228 -25.02 3.41 8.50
C LYS A 228 -24.80 2.13 9.33
N LEU A 229 -23.76 1.36 9.02
CA LEU A 229 -23.40 0.16 9.78
C LEU A 229 -23.11 0.48 11.25
N VAL A 230 -22.32 1.52 11.51
CA VAL A 230 -22.00 1.98 12.87
C VAL A 230 -23.27 2.30 13.66
N SER A 231 -24.21 3.03 13.04
CA SER A 231 -25.49 3.36 13.69
C SER A 231 -26.43 2.16 13.86
N GLU A 232 -26.51 1.25 12.89
CA GLU A 232 -27.45 0.12 12.93
C GLU A 232 -27.01 -1.01 13.87
N LYS A 233 -25.70 -1.10 14.14
CA LYS A 233 -25.11 -2.13 15.00
C LYS A 233 -24.61 -1.61 16.34
N ASP A 234 -24.82 -0.32 16.61
CA ASP A 234 -24.30 0.38 17.78
C ASP A 234 -22.78 0.14 17.93
N CYS A 235 -22.03 0.30 16.83
CA CYS A 235 -20.57 0.13 16.87
C CYS A 235 -19.91 1.27 17.67
N ASP A 236 -18.83 0.95 18.38
CA ASP A 236 -17.99 1.93 19.05
C ASP A 236 -17.16 2.75 18.06
N VAL A 237 -16.76 2.12 16.94
CA VAL A 237 -15.95 2.71 15.88
C VAL A 237 -16.20 2.03 14.53
N GLY A 238 -16.08 2.78 13.45
CA GLY A 238 -16.02 2.30 12.07
C GLY A 238 -14.67 2.58 11.44
N ILE A 239 -14.09 1.63 10.71
CA ILE A 239 -12.81 1.77 10.01
C ILE A 239 -13.00 1.43 8.53
N GLY A 240 -12.80 2.41 7.66
CA GLY A 240 -12.80 2.28 6.22
C GLY A 240 -11.38 2.25 5.66
N PHE A 241 -11.13 1.52 4.58
CA PHE A 241 -9.82 1.46 3.90
C PHE A 241 -9.91 1.95 2.46
N ASP A 242 -8.78 2.39 1.94
CA ASP A 242 -8.65 2.64 0.52
C ASP A 242 -8.31 1.37 -0.29
N GLY A 243 -8.31 1.49 -1.62
CA GLY A 243 -8.26 0.35 -2.54
C GLY A 243 -7.07 -0.60 -2.36
N ASP A 244 -5.94 -0.09 -1.86
CA ASP A 244 -4.74 -0.88 -1.56
C ASP A 244 -4.35 -0.91 -0.08
N GLY A 245 -5.20 -0.40 0.81
CA GLY A 245 -5.10 -0.59 2.26
C GLY A 245 -3.91 0.11 2.93
N ASP A 246 -3.34 1.14 2.32
CA ASP A 246 -2.32 1.98 2.97
C ASP A 246 -2.90 3.23 3.65
N ARG A 247 -4.21 3.48 3.49
CA ARG A 247 -4.94 4.54 4.17
C ARG A 247 -6.19 4.01 4.84
N ILE A 248 -6.55 4.69 5.93
CA ILE A 248 -7.80 4.46 6.66
C ILE A 248 -8.60 5.76 6.81
N GLY A 249 -9.92 5.62 6.90
CA GLY A 249 -10.83 6.62 7.46
C GLY A 249 -11.53 6.05 8.68
N VAL A 250 -11.80 6.90 9.66
CA VAL A 250 -12.37 6.46 10.94
C VAL A 250 -13.66 7.22 11.23
N ILE A 251 -14.65 6.51 11.73
CA ILE A 251 -15.94 7.04 12.19
C ILE A 251 -16.10 6.69 13.66
N ASP A 252 -16.49 7.67 14.48
CA ASP A 252 -16.86 7.39 15.88
C ASP A 252 -18.28 6.84 16.03
N SER A 253 -18.64 6.44 17.25
CA SER A 253 -19.97 5.91 17.58
C SER A 253 -21.13 6.89 17.34
N GLN A 254 -20.86 8.17 17.10
CA GLN A 254 -21.87 9.18 16.76
C GLN A 254 -21.98 9.40 15.24
N GLY A 255 -21.26 8.64 14.42
CA GLY A 255 -21.27 8.75 12.96
C GLY A 255 -20.41 9.91 12.43
N ARG A 256 -19.58 10.53 13.27
CA ARG A 256 -18.70 11.64 12.87
C ARG A 256 -17.40 11.08 12.31
N VAL A 257 -16.92 11.69 11.22
CA VAL A 257 -15.60 11.35 10.67
C VAL A 257 -14.52 11.93 11.60
N ILE A 258 -13.56 11.09 11.97
CA ILE A 258 -12.34 11.49 12.67
C ILE A 258 -11.25 11.65 11.62
N TRP A 259 -10.89 12.89 11.34
CA TRP A 259 -9.94 13.22 10.28
C TRP A 259 -8.50 12.82 10.65
N ALA A 260 -7.65 12.67 9.64
CA ALA A 260 -6.30 12.12 9.81
C ALA A 260 -5.44 12.91 10.80
N ASP A 261 -5.55 14.24 10.82
CA ASP A 261 -4.86 15.11 11.78
C ASP A 261 -5.31 14.85 13.22
N GLN A 262 -6.61 14.59 13.45
CA GLN A 262 -7.16 14.22 14.75
C GLN A 262 -6.69 12.81 15.18
N LEU A 263 -6.68 11.84 14.26
CA LEU A 263 -6.13 10.49 14.53
C LEU A 263 -4.66 10.57 14.91
N MET A 264 -3.88 11.39 14.20
CA MET A 264 -2.47 11.61 14.49
C MET A 264 -2.25 12.20 15.89
N VAL A 265 -3.12 13.07 16.39
CA VAL A 265 -3.05 13.54 17.79
C VAL A 265 -3.27 12.41 18.79
N ILE A 266 -4.24 11.51 18.53
CA ILE A 266 -4.52 10.35 19.40
C ILE A 266 -3.28 9.46 19.47
N TRP A 267 -2.69 9.09 18.33
CA TRP A 267 -1.50 8.25 18.30
C TRP A 267 -0.25 8.95 18.85
N ALA A 268 -0.06 10.24 18.56
CA ALA A 268 1.08 10.99 19.09
C ALA A 268 1.09 10.99 20.62
N ARG A 269 -0.07 11.15 21.27
CA ARG A 269 -0.19 11.10 22.73
C ARG A 269 0.22 9.74 23.29
N ASP A 270 -0.21 8.64 22.67
CA ASP A 270 0.18 7.30 23.10
C ASP A 270 1.68 7.02 22.91
N VAL A 271 2.23 7.42 21.76
CA VAL A 271 3.67 7.27 21.49
C VAL A 271 4.50 8.09 22.48
N LEU A 272 4.12 9.35 22.76
CA LEU A 272 4.86 10.25 23.64
C LEU A 272 4.81 9.85 25.12
N GLN A 273 3.81 9.09 25.56
CA GLN A 273 3.83 8.48 26.90
C GLN A 273 4.98 7.49 27.06
N ARG A 274 5.32 6.77 25.99
CA ARG A 274 6.38 5.75 25.98
C ARG A 274 7.73 6.31 25.55
N LEU A 275 7.72 7.31 24.68
CA LEU A 275 8.91 7.96 24.12
C LEU A 275 8.81 9.50 24.25
N PRO A 276 8.93 10.06 25.46
CA PRO A 276 8.80 11.50 25.68
C PRO A 276 9.83 12.31 24.87
N GLY A 277 9.46 13.51 24.40
CA GLY A 277 10.34 14.38 23.62
C GLY A 277 10.54 13.97 22.16
N SER A 278 9.91 12.88 21.71
CA SER A 278 10.05 12.39 20.34
C SER A 278 9.52 13.38 19.30
N THR A 279 10.14 13.35 18.13
CA THR A 279 9.68 14.08 16.95
C THR A 279 8.46 13.39 16.33
N ILE A 280 7.41 14.16 16.05
CA ILE A 280 6.22 13.68 15.32
C ILE A 280 6.08 14.48 14.02
N ILE A 281 6.00 13.79 12.89
CA ILE A 281 5.99 14.39 11.54
C ILE A 281 4.55 14.51 11.03
N ALA A 282 4.21 15.63 10.40
CA ALA A 282 2.93 15.83 9.71
C ALA A 282 3.10 16.72 8.46
N ASP A 283 2.20 16.60 7.49
CA ASP A 283 2.31 17.38 6.25
C ASP A 283 1.76 18.82 6.37
N VAL A 284 1.98 19.63 5.34
CA VAL A 284 1.51 21.02 5.25
C VAL A 284 -0.02 21.18 5.34
N LYS A 285 -0.79 20.12 5.09
CA LYS A 285 -2.27 20.15 5.15
C LYS A 285 -2.82 19.97 6.56
N THR A 286 -1.97 19.55 7.49
CA THR A 286 -2.36 19.22 8.86
C THR A 286 -2.73 20.48 9.65
N SER A 287 -3.82 20.43 10.44
CA SER A 287 -4.29 21.55 11.24
C SER A 287 -3.26 22.05 12.27
N ALA A 288 -3.25 23.35 12.54
CA ALA A 288 -2.45 23.94 13.63
C ALA A 288 -2.71 23.28 15.00
N VAL A 289 -3.92 22.76 15.21
CA VAL A 289 -4.30 22.02 16.43
C VAL A 289 -3.38 20.83 16.67
N PHE A 290 -2.94 20.13 15.62
CA PHE A 290 -2.01 19.01 15.77
C PHE A 290 -0.70 19.45 16.42
N TYR A 291 -0.08 20.54 15.93
CA TYR A 291 1.18 21.04 16.45
C TYR A 291 1.06 21.51 17.91
N ASP A 292 -0.06 22.13 18.27
CA ASP A 292 -0.31 22.54 19.65
C ASP A 292 -0.49 21.33 20.57
N GLU A 293 -1.25 20.32 20.14
CA GLU A 293 -1.51 19.13 20.95
C GLU A 293 -0.27 18.23 21.11
N VAL A 294 0.57 18.10 20.08
CA VAL A 294 1.84 17.38 20.19
C VAL A 294 2.78 18.08 21.16
N LYS A 295 2.89 19.41 21.12
CA LYS A 295 3.70 20.18 22.09
C LYS A 295 3.18 20.02 23.52
N LYS A 296 1.86 20.10 23.72
CA LYS A 296 1.22 19.87 25.03
C LYS A 296 1.49 18.46 25.56
N ALA A 297 1.55 17.47 24.68
CA ALA A 297 1.91 16.10 25.01
C ALA A 297 3.42 15.88 25.23
N GLY A 298 4.24 16.94 25.14
CA GLY A 298 5.68 16.88 25.39
C GLY A 298 6.51 16.38 24.19
N GLY A 299 5.97 16.44 22.97
CA GLY A 299 6.67 16.07 21.74
C GLY A 299 7.24 17.27 20.98
N ASN A 300 7.99 16.97 19.92
CA ASN A 300 8.53 17.93 18.97
C ASN A 300 7.84 17.79 17.60
N PRO A 301 6.76 18.53 17.31
CA PRO A 301 6.10 18.39 16.01
C PRO A 301 6.92 19.07 14.91
N ILE A 302 7.12 18.38 13.81
CA ILE A 302 7.77 18.91 12.60
C ILE A 302 6.88 18.71 11.39
N MET A 303 7.10 19.58 10.40
CA MET A 303 6.53 19.48 9.08
C MET A 303 7.52 18.80 8.14
#